data_AF-A0A2T0W052-F1
#
_entry.id   AF-A0A2T0W052-F1
#
_cell.length_a   1.000
_cell.length_b   1.000
_cell.length_c   1.000
_cell.angle_alpha   90.00
_cell.angle_beta   90.00
_cell.angle_gamma   90.00
#
_symmetry.space_group_name_H-M   'P 1'
#
loop_
_entity.id
_entity.type
_entity.pdbx_description
1 polymer ?
#
loop_
_entity_poly.entity_id
_entity_poly.type
_entity_poly.pdbx_seq_one_letter_code
_entity_poly.pdbx_strand_id
1 'polypeptide(L)'
;MRILRGLLICTLIALVVCAVLLPEGGEKPRVIDALGKAIFGAFGLLALGYALKLRRWLKRGKRPAEKPRERAGKPIIVDGSNVMHWGGDPSILVLKRVMDALHNRGYEPIVYFDANVGYKLADQHLGARDMAVQLGLPKGDVTLAPSGTPADPILLKHAADEGLRVVTNDRFLDWKQEFPKIGDKGFLVKGRWQEGSVILLGLGRG
;
A
#
# COMPACT_ATOMS: atom_id res chain seq x y z
N MET A 1 -20.07 2.19 18.14
CA MET A 1 -20.90 2.98 17.18
C MET A 1 -22.28 2.38 16.93
N ARG A 2 -22.45 1.05 16.78
CA ARG A 2 -23.79 0.43 16.58
C ARG A 2 -24.73 0.62 17.78
N ILE A 3 -24.23 0.39 19.00
CA ILE A 3 -24.99 0.58 20.26
C ILE A 3 -25.42 2.05 20.44
N LEU A 4 -24.51 2.99 20.17
CA LEU A 4 -24.77 4.43 20.33
C LEU A 4 -25.76 4.98 19.27
N ARG A 5 -25.75 4.43 18.05
CA ARG A 5 -26.79 4.71 17.04
C ARG A 5 -28.16 4.18 17.46
N GLY A 6 -28.21 2.98 18.02
CA GLY A 6 -29.45 2.41 18.57
C GLY A 6 -30.03 3.26 19.70
N LEU A 7 -29.17 3.72 20.63
CA LEU A 7 -29.58 4.60 21.73
C LEU A 7 -30.14 5.95 21.23
N LEU A 8 -29.52 6.54 20.20
CA LEU A 8 -30.00 7.78 19.59
C LEU A 8 -31.38 7.60 18.94
N ILE A 9 -31.62 6.49 18.24
CA ILE A 9 -32.91 6.19 17.62
C ILE A 9 -33.99 5.98 18.69
N CYS A 10 -33.70 5.18 19.74
CA CYS A 10 -34.64 4.94 20.83
C CYS A 10 -35.01 6.23 21.59
N THR A 11 -34.04 7.13 21.82
CA THR A 11 -34.29 8.42 22.49
C THR A 11 -35.06 9.41 21.62
N LEU A 12 -34.85 9.42 20.30
CA LEU A 12 -35.64 10.22 19.36
C LEU A 12 -37.10 9.75 19.31
N ILE A 13 -37.31 8.42 19.28
CA ILE A 13 -38.66 7.82 19.34
C ILE A 13 -39.33 8.18 20.66
N ALA A 14 -38.63 8.05 21.79
CA ALA A 14 -39.15 8.42 23.11
C ALA A 14 -39.53 9.91 23.19
N LEU A 15 -38.73 10.80 22.59
CA LEU A 15 -39.04 12.24 22.55
C LEU A 15 -40.31 12.53 21.72
N VAL A 16 -40.49 11.87 20.57
CA VAL A 16 -41.72 12.01 19.76
C VAL A 16 -42.94 11.47 20.50
N VAL A 17 -42.81 10.30 21.12
CA VAL A 17 -43.88 9.66 21.92
C VAL A 17 -44.28 10.54 23.10
N CYS A 18 -43.30 11.08 23.85
CA CYS A 18 -43.57 12.02 24.94
C CYS A 18 -44.19 13.34 24.47
N ALA A 19 -43.79 13.87 23.31
CA ALA A 19 -44.37 15.10 22.77
C ALA A 19 -45.86 14.93 22.40
N VAL A 20 -46.22 13.78 21.83
CA VAL A 20 -47.58 13.46 21.35
C VAL A 20 -48.51 13.01 22.47
N LEU A 21 -48.03 12.22 23.43
CA LEU A 21 -48.89 11.55 24.42
C LEU A 21 -48.97 12.24 25.78
N LEU A 22 -48.05 13.15 26.12
CA LEU A 22 -48.11 13.83 27.42
C LEU A 22 -49.20 14.91 27.42
N PRO A 23 -50.13 14.90 28.40
CA PRO A 23 -51.13 15.94 28.57
C PRO A 23 -50.45 17.29 28.86
N GLU A 24 -51.08 18.39 28.44
CA GLU A 24 -50.53 19.74 28.63
C GLU A 24 -50.57 20.15 30.12
N GLY A 25 -49.54 19.77 30.86
CA GLY A 25 -49.30 20.12 32.26
C GLY A 25 -47.83 20.47 32.51
N GLY A 26 -47.54 21.03 33.69
CA GLY A 26 -46.24 21.65 34.02
C GLY A 26 -45.00 20.74 33.99
N GLU A 27 -45.16 19.43 33.91
CA GLU A 27 -44.05 18.46 33.84
C GLU A 27 -43.55 18.19 32.42
N LYS A 28 -44.41 18.38 31.40
CA LYS A 28 -44.11 18.16 29.98
C LYS A 28 -42.85 18.91 29.48
N PRO A 29 -42.65 20.21 29.76
CA PRO A 29 -41.46 20.92 29.29
C PRO A 29 -40.16 20.42 29.92
N ARG A 30 -40.18 19.95 31.18
CA ARG A 30 -38.98 19.43 31.87
C ARG A 30 -38.51 18.10 31.26
N VAL A 31 -39.46 17.22 30.93
CA VAL A 31 -39.16 15.92 30.30
C VAL A 31 -38.62 16.11 28.88
N ILE A 32 -39.20 17.04 28.11
CA ILE A 32 -38.74 17.36 26.75
C ILE A 32 -37.33 17.96 26.77
N ASP A 33 -37.02 18.88 27.69
CA ASP A 33 -35.68 19.46 27.83
C ASP A 33 -34.63 18.41 28.23
N ALA A 34 -34.95 17.51 29.16
CA ALA A 34 -34.06 16.42 29.55
C ALA A 34 -33.76 15.44 28.40
N LEU A 35 -34.79 15.07 27.64
CA LEU A 35 -34.65 14.22 26.45
C LEU A 35 -33.88 14.93 25.33
N GLY A 36 -34.12 16.23 25.14
CA GLY A 36 -33.36 17.05 24.19
C GLY A 36 -31.87 17.07 24.51
N LYS A 37 -31.50 17.34 25.77
CA LYS A 37 -30.10 17.30 26.24
C LYS A 37 -29.45 15.93 26.05
N ALA A 38 -30.18 14.84 26.29
CA ALA A 38 -29.68 13.49 26.07
C ALA A 38 -29.41 13.19 24.58
N ILE A 39 -30.30 13.63 23.68
CA ILE A 39 -30.12 13.47 22.23
C ILE A 39 -28.92 14.28 21.74
N PHE A 40 -28.79 15.55 22.15
CA PHE A 40 -27.64 16.39 21.80
C PHE A 40 -26.32 15.81 22.31
N GLY A 41 -26.29 15.27 23.53
CA GLY A 41 -25.12 14.59 24.08
C GLY A 41 -24.73 13.33 23.29
N ALA A 42 -25.69 12.47 22.96
CA ALA A 42 -25.46 11.26 22.17
C ALA A 42 -25.02 11.58 20.73
N PHE A 43 -25.57 12.63 20.11
CA PHE A 43 -25.15 13.12 18.80
C PHE A 43 -23.71 13.64 18.83
N GLY A 44 -23.36 14.45 19.83
CA GLY A 44 -21.99 14.94 20.04
C GLY A 44 -20.96 13.81 20.17
N LEU A 45 -21.28 12.76 20.94
CA LEU A 45 -20.42 11.58 21.08
C LEU A 45 -20.27 10.78 19.77
N LEU A 46 -21.34 10.65 18.98
CA LEU A 46 -21.26 10.03 17.65
C LEU A 46 -20.40 10.86 16.70
N ALA A 47 -20.64 12.17 16.62
CA ALA A 47 -19.87 13.08 15.79
C ALA A 47 -18.37 13.05 16.13
N LEU A 48 -18.04 13.06 17.43
CA LEU A 48 -16.66 12.90 17.91
C LEU A 48 -16.06 11.56 17.48
N GLY A 49 -16.81 10.45 17.64
CA GLY A 49 -16.37 9.13 17.19
C GLY A 49 -16.09 9.06 15.68
N TYR A 50 -16.95 9.67 14.87
CA TYR A 50 -16.76 9.78 13.42
C TYR A 50 -15.56 10.67 13.05
N ALA A 51 -15.40 11.82 13.71
CA ALA A 51 -14.27 12.72 13.50
C ALA A 51 -12.94 12.04 13.86
N LEU A 52 -12.89 11.27 14.96
CA LEU A 52 -11.70 10.49 15.34
C LEU A 52 -11.41 9.38 14.33
N LYS A 53 -12.44 8.68 13.83
CA LYS A 53 -12.29 7.67 12.78
C LYS A 53 -11.76 8.28 11.47
N LEU A 54 -12.29 9.43 11.07
CA LEU A 54 -11.85 10.18 9.91
C LEU A 54 -10.41 10.67 10.07
N ARG A 55 -10.06 11.24 11.24
CA ARG A 55 -8.69 11.65 11.55
C ARG A 55 -7.71 10.48 11.50
N ARG A 56 -8.09 9.31 12.00
CA ARG A 56 -7.28 8.08 11.89
C ARG A 56 -7.14 7.60 10.45
N TRP A 57 -8.18 7.71 9.64
CA TRP A 57 -8.15 7.37 8.21
C TRP A 57 -7.25 8.34 7.42
N LEU A 58 -7.36 9.65 7.65
CA LEU A 58 -6.50 10.67 7.06
C LEU A 58 -5.02 10.48 7.48
N LYS A 59 -4.76 10.12 8.74
CA LYS A 59 -3.40 9.80 9.21
C LYS A 59 -2.86 8.48 8.66
N ARG A 60 -3.72 7.52 8.30
CA ARG A 60 -3.31 6.22 7.71
C ARG A 60 -2.71 6.36 6.31
N GLY A 61 -3.02 7.44 5.58
CA GLY A 61 -2.41 7.73 4.28
C GLY A 61 -0.95 8.19 4.37
N LYS A 62 -0.48 8.61 5.54
CA LYS A 62 0.93 8.94 5.81
C LYS A 62 1.50 7.92 6.77
N ARG A 63 1.71 6.69 6.30
CA ARG A 63 2.60 5.76 6.98
C ARG A 63 3.97 6.46 6.99
N PRO A 64 4.60 6.70 8.15
CA PRO A 64 5.94 7.28 8.17
C PRO A 64 6.82 6.42 7.27
N ALA A 65 7.51 7.03 6.31
CA ALA A 65 8.57 6.34 5.60
C ALA A 65 9.48 5.76 6.68
N GLU A 66 9.56 4.43 6.73
CA GLU A 66 10.49 3.75 7.62
C GLU A 66 11.86 4.35 7.32
N LYS A 67 12.59 4.84 8.34
CA LYS A 67 13.86 5.55 8.12
C LYS A 67 14.70 4.70 7.16
N PRO A 68 15.27 5.30 6.08
CA PRO A 68 16.13 4.56 5.18
C PRO A 68 17.17 3.84 6.02
N ARG A 69 17.14 2.50 5.98
CA ARG A 69 18.17 1.69 6.61
C ARG A 69 19.50 2.12 5.99
N GLU A 70 20.54 2.29 6.79
CA GLU A 70 21.89 2.46 6.26
C GLU A 70 22.24 1.22 5.43
N ARG A 71 22.36 1.45 4.12
CA ARG A 71 22.65 0.42 3.12
C ARG A 71 24.15 0.24 3.04
N ALA A 72 24.61 -1.00 3.17
CA ALA A 72 26.02 -1.32 3.02
C ALA A 72 26.41 -1.47 1.54
N GLY A 73 25.46 -1.89 0.71
CA GLY A 73 25.63 -2.09 -0.73
C GLY A 73 25.02 -0.98 -1.60
N LYS A 74 25.16 -1.16 -2.92
CA LYS A 74 24.64 -0.22 -3.92
C LYS A 74 23.13 -0.44 -4.11
N PRO A 75 22.26 0.54 -3.80
CA PRO A 75 20.83 0.39 -4.03
C PRO A 75 20.51 0.17 -5.51
N ILE A 76 19.62 -0.79 -5.79
CA ILE A 76 19.11 -1.04 -7.14
C ILE A 76 17.62 -1.37 -7.09
N ILE A 77 16.84 -0.81 -8.01
CA ILE A 77 15.41 -1.10 -8.09
C ILE A 77 15.20 -2.36 -8.94
N VAL A 78 14.26 -3.19 -8.54
CA VAL A 78 13.86 -4.40 -9.26
C VAL A 78 12.36 -4.36 -9.50
N ASP A 79 11.98 -4.47 -10.76
CA ASP A 79 10.60 -4.67 -11.16
C ASP A 79 10.24 -6.16 -10.96
N GLY A 80 9.74 -6.48 -9.77
CA GLY A 80 9.42 -7.84 -9.38
C GLY A 80 8.29 -8.45 -10.22
N SER A 81 7.31 -7.63 -10.63
CA SER A 81 6.23 -8.04 -11.53
C SER A 81 6.75 -8.49 -12.88
N ASN A 82 7.73 -7.80 -13.46
CA ASN A 82 8.34 -8.21 -14.72
C ASN A 82 9.31 -9.39 -14.54
N VAL A 83 10.17 -9.32 -13.53
CA VAL A 83 11.25 -10.29 -13.32
C VAL A 83 10.74 -11.70 -13.06
N MET A 84 9.63 -11.85 -12.32
CA MET A 84 9.10 -13.18 -12.02
C MET A 84 8.65 -13.95 -13.27
N HIS A 85 8.44 -13.27 -14.40
CA HIS A 85 8.07 -13.88 -15.68
C HIS A 85 9.25 -14.21 -16.59
N TRP A 86 10.50 -13.96 -16.20
CA TRP A 86 11.65 -14.22 -17.09
C TRP A 86 11.84 -15.71 -17.44
N GLY A 87 11.31 -16.60 -16.60
CA GLY A 87 11.30 -18.05 -16.86
C GLY A 87 10.05 -18.57 -17.58
N GLY A 88 9.19 -17.68 -18.09
CA GLY A 88 7.86 -18.02 -18.63
C GLY A 88 6.77 -17.73 -17.60
N ASP A 89 6.30 -18.78 -16.92
CA ASP A 89 5.28 -18.64 -15.88
C ASP A 89 5.80 -17.83 -14.67
N PRO A 90 4.93 -17.08 -13.99
CA PRO A 90 5.30 -16.28 -12.83
C PRO A 90 5.91 -17.16 -11.73
N SER A 91 7.16 -16.89 -11.38
CA SER A 91 7.91 -17.73 -10.46
C SER A 91 8.69 -16.93 -9.42
N ILE A 92 8.41 -17.22 -8.15
CA ILE A 92 9.16 -16.66 -7.02
C ILE A 92 10.63 -17.12 -7.05
N LEU A 93 10.91 -18.30 -7.60
CA LEU A 93 12.26 -18.84 -7.71
C LEU A 93 13.12 -17.97 -8.63
N VAL A 94 12.59 -17.57 -9.78
CA VAL A 94 13.29 -16.67 -10.72
C VAL A 94 13.66 -15.36 -10.03
N LEU A 95 12.71 -14.78 -9.30
CA LEU A 95 12.93 -13.54 -8.56
C LEU A 95 14.00 -13.70 -7.47
N LYS A 96 13.97 -14.79 -6.69
CA LYS A 96 15.01 -15.11 -5.70
C LYS A 96 16.39 -15.21 -6.32
N ARG A 97 16.51 -15.91 -7.46
CA ARG A 97 17.79 -16.03 -8.17
C ARG A 97 18.32 -14.67 -8.65
N VAL A 98 17.44 -13.77 -9.09
CA VAL A 98 17.82 -12.39 -9.40
C VAL A 98 18.31 -11.66 -8.16
N MET A 99 17.62 -11.80 -7.03
CA MET A 99 18.06 -11.17 -5.78
C MET A 99 19.44 -11.68 -5.36
N ASP A 100 19.66 -12.99 -5.36
CA ASP A 100 20.95 -13.60 -5.01
C ASP A 100 22.07 -13.09 -5.94
N ALA A 101 21.78 -13.04 -7.24
CA ALA A 101 22.74 -12.57 -8.24
C ALA A 101 23.07 -11.06 -8.10
N LEU A 102 22.16 -10.26 -7.56
CA LEU A 102 22.40 -8.85 -7.23
C LEU A 102 23.22 -8.69 -5.94
N HIS A 103 22.85 -9.43 -4.88
CA HIS A 103 23.58 -9.43 -3.61
C HIS A 103 25.04 -9.87 -3.78
N ASN A 104 25.27 -10.94 -4.55
CA ASN A 104 26.62 -11.43 -4.86
C ASN A 104 27.48 -10.40 -5.61
N ARG A 105 26.86 -9.40 -6.24
CA ARG A 105 27.54 -8.28 -6.93
C ARG A 105 27.61 -7.00 -6.08
N GLY A 106 27.24 -7.08 -4.79
CA GLY A 106 27.27 -5.95 -3.85
C GLY A 106 26.11 -4.95 -4.03
N TYR A 107 25.03 -5.36 -4.67
CA TYR A 107 23.81 -4.55 -4.76
C TYR A 107 22.81 -4.90 -3.65
N GLU A 108 22.02 -3.91 -3.24
CA GLU A 108 20.89 -4.07 -2.33
C GLU A 108 19.58 -3.82 -3.10
N PRO A 109 18.83 -4.89 -3.43
CA PRO A 109 17.59 -4.78 -4.20
C PRO A 109 16.46 -4.10 -3.42
N ILE A 110 15.74 -3.19 -4.09
CA ILE A 110 14.44 -2.67 -3.70
C ILE A 110 13.42 -3.19 -4.71
N VAL A 111 12.50 -4.04 -4.27
CA VAL A 111 11.56 -4.72 -5.17
C VAL A 111 10.22 -4.00 -5.20
N TYR A 112 9.75 -3.71 -6.41
CA TYR A 112 8.43 -3.18 -6.68
C TYR A 112 7.54 -4.22 -7.32
N PHE A 113 6.27 -4.23 -6.94
CA PHE A 113 5.26 -5.13 -7.48
C PHE A 113 3.97 -4.40 -7.79
N ASP A 114 3.24 -4.91 -8.76
CA ASP A 114 1.84 -4.57 -8.96
C ASP A 114 0.97 -5.06 -7.80
N ALA A 115 -0.19 -4.43 -7.64
CA ALA A 115 -1.17 -4.81 -6.62
C ALA A 115 -1.68 -6.26 -6.76
N ASN A 116 -1.58 -6.88 -7.94
CA ASN A 116 -2.08 -8.22 -8.23
C ASN A 116 -1.05 -9.34 -8.10
N VAL A 117 0.19 -9.04 -7.67
CA VAL A 117 1.27 -10.03 -7.63
C VAL A 117 0.93 -11.28 -6.82
N GLY A 118 0.21 -11.12 -5.71
CA GLY A 118 -0.16 -12.25 -4.84
C GLY A 118 -0.99 -13.31 -5.57
N TYR A 119 -1.96 -12.87 -6.37
CA TYR A 119 -2.81 -13.76 -7.16
C TYR A 119 -2.00 -14.45 -8.26
N LYS A 120 -1.05 -13.75 -8.88
CA LYS A 120 -0.19 -14.33 -9.92
C LYS A 120 0.76 -15.42 -9.39
N LEU A 121 1.21 -15.31 -8.14
CA LEU A 121 2.21 -16.24 -7.57
C LEU A 121 1.62 -17.37 -6.73
N ALA A 122 0.48 -17.13 -6.06
CA ALA A 122 -0.05 -18.05 -5.06
C ALA A 122 -1.59 -18.14 -5.07
N ASP A 123 -2.25 -17.61 -6.11
CA ASP A 123 -3.71 -17.56 -6.24
C ASP A 123 -4.45 -16.99 -5.02
N GLN A 124 -3.78 -16.10 -4.27
CA GLN A 124 -4.32 -15.50 -3.06
C GLN A 124 -3.84 -14.05 -2.88
N HIS A 125 -4.53 -13.28 -2.06
CA HIS A 125 -4.09 -11.93 -1.74
C HIS A 125 -2.82 -11.97 -0.86
N LEU A 126 -1.71 -11.39 -1.36
CA LEU A 126 -0.46 -11.22 -0.61
C LEU A 126 -0.10 -9.75 -0.50
N GLY A 127 0.28 -9.32 0.70
CA GLY A 127 0.76 -7.96 0.94
C GLY A 127 2.28 -7.84 0.83
N ALA A 128 2.78 -6.60 0.89
CA ALA A 128 4.22 -6.31 0.86
C ALA A 128 5.02 -7.04 1.95
N ARG A 129 4.42 -7.22 3.13
CA ARG A 129 5.04 -7.95 4.24
C ARG A 129 5.21 -9.43 3.92
N ASP A 130 4.22 -10.05 3.30
CA ASP A 130 4.24 -11.48 2.98
C ASP A 130 5.25 -11.74 1.87
N MET A 131 5.28 -10.85 0.87
CA MET A 131 6.30 -10.86 -0.20
C MET A 131 7.72 -10.68 0.35
N ALA A 132 7.92 -9.74 1.27
CA ALA A 132 9.22 -9.54 1.92
C ALA A 132 9.70 -10.80 2.66
N VAL A 133 8.80 -11.48 3.39
CA VAL A 133 9.12 -12.75 4.07
C VAL A 133 9.45 -13.84 3.05
N GLN A 134 8.66 -13.99 1.99
CA GLN A 134 8.93 -15.00 0.96
C GLN A 134 10.27 -14.79 0.26
N LEU A 135 10.67 -13.54 0.03
CA LEU A 135 11.91 -13.15 -0.62
C LEU A 135 13.12 -13.09 0.32
N GLY A 136 12.91 -13.16 1.64
CA GLY A 136 13.98 -12.96 2.62
C GLY A 136 14.50 -11.52 2.67
N LEU A 137 13.68 -10.54 2.25
CA LEU A 137 14.04 -9.12 2.22
C LEU A 137 13.49 -8.37 3.44
N PRO A 138 14.13 -7.28 3.87
CA PRO A 138 13.54 -6.34 4.82
C PRO A 138 12.22 -5.77 4.27
N LYS A 139 11.26 -5.51 5.16
CA LYS A 139 9.93 -5.00 4.76
C LYS A 139 9.99 -3.65 4.03
N GLY A 140 10.99 -2.83 4.34
CA GLY A 140 11.21 -1.53 3.69
C GLY A 140 11.71 -1.64 2.25
N ASP A 141 12.23 -2.80 1.85
CA ASP A 141 12.80 -3.03 0.51
C ASP A 141 11.80 -3.74 -0.43
N VAL A 142 10.55 -3.92 0.00
CA VAL A 142 9.48 -4.46 -0.85
C VAL A 142 8.28 -3.52 -0.83
N THR A 143 7.91 -3.03 -2.01
CA THR A 143 6.78 -2.10 -2.20
C THR A 143 5.77 -2.70 -3.17
N LEU A 144 4.49 -2.68 -2.78
CA LEU A 144 3.38 -2.98 -3.68
C LEU A 144 2.71 -1.67 -4.08
N ALA A 145 2.40 -1.53 -5.37
CA ALA A 145 1.60 -0.44 -5.87
C ALA A 145 0.18 -0.46 -5.24
N PRO A 146 -0.45 0.71 -5.03
CA PRO A 146 -1.84 0.77 -4.63
C PRO A 146 -2.75 0.06 -5.63
N SER A 147 -3.86 -0.50 -5.15
CA SER A 147 -4.85 -1.12 -6.04
C SER A 147 -5.37 -0.12 -7.07
N GLY A 148 -5.42 -0.54 -8.34
CA GLY A 148 -5.85 0.29 -9.46
C GLY A 148 -4.80 1.29 -9.96
N THR A 149 -3.57 1.27 -9.43
CA THR A 149 -2.45 2.09 -9.90
C THR A 149 -1.33 1.20 -10.47
N PRO A 150 -0.74 1.52 -11.64
CA PRO A 150 0.42 0.80 -12.16
C PRO A 150 1.65 0.96 -11.25
N ALA A 151 2.49 -0.07 -11.15
CA ALA A 151 3.74 0.01 -10.38
C ALA A 151 4.83 0.83 -11.10
N ASP A 152 4.84 0.82 -12.44
CA ASP A 152 5.84 1.45 -13.29
C ASP A 152 6.13 2.93 -12.95
N PRO A 153 5.14 3.85 -12.89
CA PRO A 153 5.44 5.26 -12.61
C PRO A 153 6.00 5.45 -11.19
N ILE A 154 5.63 4.59 -10.24
CA ILE A 154 6.11 4.66 -8.86
C ILE A 154 7.58 4.26 -8.79
N LEU A 155 7.95 3.14 -9.40
CA LEU A 155 9.32 2.64 -9.40
C LEU A 155 10.24 3.52 -10.27
N LEU A 156 9.75 4.01 -11.42
CA LEU A 156 10.51 4.87 -12.32
C LEU A 156 10.80 6.22 -11.70
N LYS A 157 9.82 6.80 -11.01
CA LYS A 157 10.01 8.03 -10.25
C LYS A 157 11.08 7.85 -9.17
N HIS A 158 10.99 6.81 -8.37
CA HIS A 158 12.00 6.53 -7.34
C HIS A 158 13.40 6.33 -7.95
N ALA A 159 13.50 5.57 -9.04
CA ALA A 159 14.76 5.39 -9.77
C ALA A 159 15.33 6.71 -10.29
N ALA A 160 14.47 7.57 -10.84
CA ALA A 160 14.87 8.84 -11.41
C ALA A 160 15.32 9.84 -10.33
N ASP A 161 14.58 9.91 -9.22
CA ASP A 161 14.84 10.83 -8.10
C ASP A 161 16.17 10.49 -7.40
N GLU A 162 16.47 9.21 -7.20
CA GLU A 162 17.67 8.74 -6.51
C GLU A 162 18.82 8.34 -7.46
N GLY A 163 18.63 8.43 -8.77
CA GLY A 163 19.63 8.04 -9.77
C GLY A 163 19.94 6.54 -9.77
N LEU A 164 18.97 5.72 -9.39
CA LEU A 164 19.12 4.27 -9.29
C LEU A 164 18.91 3.60 -10.64
N ARG A 165 19.49 2.40 -10.77
CA ARG A 165 19.26 1.52 -11.93
C ARG A 165 18.04 0.65 -11.67
N VAL A 166 17.36 0.23 -12.74
CA VAL A 166 16.15 -0.60 -12.68
C VAL A 166 16.37 -1.92 -13.38
N VAL A 167 16.23 -3.03 -12.66
CA VAL A 167 16.28 -4.39 -13.21
C VAL A 167 14.89 -4.75 -13.73
N THR A 168 14.77 -4.83 -15.07
CA THR A 168 13.53 -5.17 -15.77
C THR A 168 13.80 -5.44 -17.24
N ASN A 169 13.02 -6.33 -17.86
CA ASN A 169 13.00 -6.51 -19.30
C ASN A 169 12.01 -5.59 -20.02
N ASP A 170 11.13 -4.89 -19.29
CA ASP A 170 10.21 -3.92 -19.89
C ASP A 170 10.95 -2.69 -20.44
N ARG A 171 10.44 -2.14 -21.54
CA ARG A 171 10.92 -0.90 -22.16
C ARG A 171 10.19 0.33 -21.65
N PHE A 172 9.08 0.17 -20.92
CA PHE A 172 8.25 1.24 -20.38
C PHE A 172 7.91 2.31 -21.43
N LEU A 173 7.49 1.86 -22.62
CA LEU A 173 7.29 2.75 -23.77
C LEU A 173 6.26 3.85 -23.48
N ASP A 174 5.20 3.50 -22.74
CA ASP A 174 4.12 4.42 -22.36
C ASP A 174 4.62 5.53 -21.42
N TRP A 175 5.66 5.25 -20.63
CA TRP A 175 6.22 6.15 -19.63
C TRP A 175 7.43 6.94 -20.13
N LYS A 176 7.90 6.70 -21.36
CA LYS A 176 9.13 7.28 -21.91
C LYS A 176 9.10 8.82 -21.99
N GLN A 177 7.92 9.39 -22.24
CA GLN A 177 7.76 10.86 -22.28
C GLN A 177 7.90 11.48 -20.89
N GLU A 178 7.38 10.83 -19.86
CA GLU A 178 7.42 11.31 -18.47
C GLU A 178 8.78 11.05 -17.81
N PHE A 179 9.44 9.94 -18.18
CA PHE A 179 10.75 9.55 -17.64
C PHE A 179 11.79 9.37 -18.75
N PRO A 180 12.38 10.45 -19.28
CA PRO A 180 13.39 10.38 -20.35
C PRO A 180 14.61 9.50 -20.00
N LYS A 181 14.95 9.39 -18.71
CA LYS A 181 16.04 8.53 -18.19
C LYS A 181 15.93 7.06 -18.60
N ILE A 182 14.74 6.59 -18.97
CA ILE A 182 14.53 5.25 -19.56
C ILE A 182 15.45 5.00 -20.77
N GLY A 183 15.75 6.04 -21.55
CA GLY A 183 16.64 5.97 -22.71
C GLY A 183 18.13 5.97 -22.36
N ASP A 184 18.50 6.28 -21.11
CA ASP A 184 19.90 6.42 -20.72
C ASP A 184 20.58 5.06 -20.65
N LYS A 185 21.80 5.00 -21.18
CA LYS A 185 22.60 3.78 -21.19
C LYS A 185 22.89 3.35 -19.74
N GLY A 186 22.42 2.16 -19.39
CA GLY A 186 22.66 1.55 -18.09
C GLY A 186 21.58 1.85 -17.03
N PHE A 187 20.63 2.75 -17.29
CA PHE A 187 19.49 2.97 -16.39
C PHE A 187 18.66 1.70 -16.25
N LEU A 188 18.28 1.08 -17.37
CA LEU A 188 17.65 -0.24 -17.37
C LEU A 188 18.72 -1.35 -17.42
N VAL A 189 18.65 -2.26 -16.46
CA VAL A 189 19.42 -3.50 -16.39
C VAL A 189 18.54 -4.63 -16.90
N LYS A 190 18.88 -5.15 -18.07
CA LYS A 190 18.19 -6.28 -18.68
C LYS A 190 18.70 -7.59 -18.09
N GLY A 191 17.92 -8.66 -18.21
CA GLY A 191 18.40 -9.98 -17.81
C GLY A 191 17.71 -11.11 -18.56
N ARG A 192 18.24 -12.31 -18.40
CA ARG A 192 17.74 -13.52 -19.04
C ARG A 192 17.78 -14.67 -18.06
N TRP A 193 16.74 -15.49 -18.10
CA TRP A 193 16.71 -16.78 -17.43
C TRP A 193 17.27 -17.85 -18.36
N GLN A 194 18.18 -18.69 -17.86
CA GLN A 194 18.75 -19.81 -18.61
C GLN A 194 19.05 -20.96 -17.63
N GLU A 195 18.39 -22.10 -17.84
CA GLU A 195 18.70 -23.37 -17.16
C GLU A 195 18.83 -23.27 -15.62
N GLY A 196 17.90 -22.56 -14.95
CA GLY A 196 17.93 -22.42 -13.49
C GLY A 196 18.82 -21.28 -12.98
N SER A 197 19.52 -20.59 -13.89
CA SER A 197 20.42 -19.48 -13.61
C SER A 197 19.93 -18.17 -14.25
N VAL A 198 20.39 -17.04 -13.70
CA VAL A 198 20.09 -15.72 -14.25
C VAL A 198 21.34 -14.98 -14.71
N ILE A 199 21.23 -14.43 -15.92
CA ILE A 199 22.27 -13.60 -16.53
C ILE A 199 21.77 -12.16 -16.52
N LEU A 200 22.46 -11.27 -15.80
CA LEU A 200 22.19 -9.84 -15.81
C LEU A 200 23.08 -9.14 -16.84
N LEU A 201 22.47 -8.37 -17.73
CA LEU A 201 23.12 -7.63 -18.80
C LEU A 201 23.40 -6.20 -18.34
N GLY A 202 24.62 -5.72 -18.53
CA GLY A 202 25.01 -4.36 -18.14
C GLY A 202 25.41 -4.22 -16.66
N LEU A 203 25.43 -5.32 -15.91
CA LEU A 203 26.18 -5.46 -14.67
C LEU A 203 27.34 -6.39 -15.02
N GLY A 204 28.60 -5.95 -14.82
CA GLY A 204 29.78 -6.74 -15.20
C GLY A 204 29.71 -8.18 -14.66
N ARG A 205 30.46 -9.10 -15.30
CA ARG A 205 30.66 -10.44 -14.72
C ARG A 205 31.37 -10.25 -13.37
N GLY A 206 30.70 -10.67 -12.30
CA GLY A 206 31.35 -10.90 -11.01
C GLY A 206 32.23 -12.13 -11.11
#